data_AF-A0A847BK86-F1
#
_entry.id   AF-A0A847BK86-F1
#
_cell.length_a   1.000
_cell.length_b   1.000
_cell.length_c   1.000
_cell.angle_alpha   90.00
_cell.angle_beta   90.00
_cell.angle_gamma   90.00
#
_symmetry.space_group_name_H-M   'P 1'
#
loop_
_entity.id
_entity.type
_entity.pdbx_description
1 polymer ?
#
loop_
_entity_poly.entity_id
_entity_poly.type
_entity_poly.pdbx_seq_one_letter_code
_entity_poly.pdbx_strand_id
1 'polypeptide(L)'
;ANDHAFRTLMKLKWQPAFRTVPAYFEHPLYLDALANSVREAYAAIDSTPEVLVSSYHGVPKRFLHEGDPYYCQCIKTTRLLRERLGWEEGSIHSAFQSQFGPEEWVGPQTVDYVAELARQGKKHIAVVSPAFAADCVETLEEIEDEIRESFLSAGGETFTYIPCLNDRDDHIQALLAIIENELGGWLSPLAE
;
A
#
# COMPACT_ATOMS: atom_id res chain seq x y z
N ALA A 1 6.36 -6.50 13.39
CA ALA A 1 5.01 -6.39 13.99
C ALA A 1 4.85 -7.19 15.28
N ASN A 2 5.32 -8.45 15.36
CA ASN A 2 4.95 -9.36 16.47
C ASN A 2 5.83 -9.30 17.73
N ASP A 3 6.91 -8.50 17.73
CA ASP A 3 7.93 -8.48 18.77
C ASP A 3 7.38 -8.22 20.18
N HIS A 4 6.48 -7.26 20.32
CA HIS A 4 5.88 -6.95 21.63
C HIS A 4 4.98 -8.07 22.12
N ALA A 5 4.24 -8.73 21.23
CA ALA A 5 3.44 -9.91 21.57
C ALA A 5 4.34 -11.04 22.10
N PHE A 6 5.42 -11.37 21.38
CA PHE A 6 6.36 -12.40 21.80
C PHE A 6 7.09 -12.06 23.11
N ARG A 7 7.56 -10.81 23.28
CA ARG A 7 8.14 -10.33 24.54
C ARG A 7 7.17 -10.44 25.72
N THR A 8 5.87 -10.31 25.45
CA THR A 8 4.82 -10.43 26.47
C THR A 8 4.58 -11.90 26.82
N LEU A 9 4.47 -12.79 25.83
CA LEU A 9 4.31 -14.22 26.03
C LEU A 9 5.44 -14.84 26.86
N MET A 10 6.69 -14.38 26.67
CA MET A 10 7.84 -14.82 27.48
C MET A 10 7.69 -14.56 28.98
N LYS A 11 6.85 -13.61 29.41
CA LYS A 11 6.62 -13.29 30.82
C LYS A 11 5.51 -14.14 31.45
N LEU A 12 4.70 -14.82 30.65
CA LEU A 12 3.57 -15.61 31.15
C LEU A 12 4.04 -17.01 31.53
N LYS A 13 3.74 -17.41 32.78
CA LYS A 13 3.96 -18.79 33.25
C LYS A 13 3.05 -19.80 32.53
N TRP A 14 1.85 -19.36 32.16
CA TRP A 14 0.90 -20.13 31.36
C TRP A 14 0.68 -19.38 30.05
N GLN A 15 1.31 -19.86 28.97
CA GLN A 15 1.22 -19.23 27.66
C GLN A 15 -0.03 -19.75 26.93
N PRO A 16 -0.85 -18.88 26.33
CA PRO A 16 -1.96 -19.30 25.49
C PRO A 16 -1.46 -19.88 24.16
N ALA A 17 -2.33 -20.64 23.48
CA ALA A 17 -2.12 -20.92 22.06
C ALA A 17 -2.11 -19.60 21.27
N PHE A 18 -1.15 -19.44 20.36
CA PHE A 18 -0.91 -18.20 19.65
C PHE A 18 -0.63 -18.46 18.17
N ARG A 19 -1.22 -17.65 17.29
CA ARG A 19 -1.03 -17.73 15.84
C ARG A 19 -0.94 -16.30 15.29
N THR A 20 -0.08 -16.11 14.30
CA THR A 20 0.12 -14.83 13.62
C THR A 20 -0.35 -14.94 12.19
N VAL A 21 -0.96 -13.88 11.67
CA VAL A 21 -1.26 -13.78 10.24
C VAL A 21 0.04 -13.43 9.49
N PRO A 22 0.45 -14.22 8.47
CA PRO A 22 1.58 -13.87 7.61
C PRO A 22 1.24 -12.66 6.72
N ALA A 23 2.21 -12.17 5.96
CA ALA A 23 1.95 -11.10 4.99
C ALA A 23 0.92 -11.57 3.94
N TYR A 24 -0.12 -10.76 3.71
CA TYR A 24 -1.27 -11.11 2.88
C TYR A 24 -1.40 -10.24 1.61
N PHE A 25 -0.36 -9.48 1.25
CA PHE A 25 -0.36 -8.55 0.12
C PHE A 25 -0.68 -9.20 -1.25
N GLU A 26 -0.54 -10.53 -1.36
CA GLU A 26 -0.88 -11.30 -2.57
C GLU A 26 -2.30 -11.90 -2.52
N HIS A 27 -3.02 -11.73 -1.41
CA HIS A 27 -4.31 -12.36 -1.22
C HIS A 27 -5.29 -11.88 -2.30
N PRO A 28 -5.96 -12.78 -3.04
CA PRO A 28 -6.79 -12.40 -4.18
C PRO A 28 -7.84 -11.34 -3.85
N LEU A 29 -8.56 -11.50 -2.73
CA LEU A 29 -9.60 -10.55 -2.32
C LEU A 29 -9.05 -9.16 -1.95
N TYR A 30 -7.82 -9.11 -1.41
CA TYR A 30 -7.18 -7.82 -1.10
C TYR A 30 -6.76 -7.10 -2.39
N LEU A 31 -6.22 -7.84 -3.36
CA LEU A 31 -5.89 -7.30 -4.68
C LEU A 31 -7.15 -6.88 -5.46
N ASP A 32 -8.28 -7.56 -5.28
CA ASP A 32 -9.56 -7.16 -5.85
C ASP A 32 -10.05 -5.86 -5.23
N ALA A 33 -10.03 -5.73 -3.90
CA ALA A 33 -10.38 -4.49 -3.21
C ALA A 33 -9.51 -3.30 -3.66
N LEU A 34 -8.19 -3.49 -3.78
CA LEU A 34 -7.29 -2.46 -4.34
C LEU A 34 -7.64 -2.11 -5.79
N ALA A 35 -7.88 -3.11 -6.65
CA ALA A 35 -8.21 -2.84 -8.05
C ALA A 35 -9.57 -2.15 -8.20
N ASN A 36 -10.54 -2.48 -7.35
CA ASN A 36 -11.86 -1.85 -7.33
C ASN A 36 -11.77 -0.39 -6.89
N SER A 37 -11.01 -0.08 -5.83
CA SER A 37 -10.85 1.31 -5.39
C SER A 37 -10.22 2.18 -6.48
N VAL A 38 -9.25 1.65 -7.22
CA VAL A 38 -8.65 2.34 -8.38
C VAL A 38 -9.67 2.54 -9.50
N ARG A 39 -10.43 1.50 -9.89
CA ARG A 39 -11.44 1.61 -10.95
C ARG A 39 -12.53 2.62 -10.61
N GLU A 40 -13.02 2.60 -9.38
CA GLU A 40 -14.04 3.53 -8.91
C GLU A 40 -13.53 4.97 -8.92
N ALA A 41 -12.31 5.21 -8.42
CA ALA A 41 -11.70 6.54 -8.47
C ALA A 41 -11.52 7.05 -9.91
N TYR A 42 -11.05 6.19 -10.82
CA TYR A 42 -10.88 6.55 -12.24
C TYR A 42 -12.20 6.78 -12.97
N ALA A 43 -13.27 6.08 -12.58
CA ALA A 43 -14.60 6.29 -13.15
C ALA A 43 -15.27 7.57 -12.64
N ALA A 44 -14.87 8.09 -11.49
CA ALA A 44 -15.44 9.26 -10.85
C ALA A 44 -14.80 10.60 -11.27
N ILE A 45 -13.75 10.57 -12.10
CA ILE A 45 -12.97 11.76 -12.49
C ILE A 45 -13.08 12.03 -14.00
N ASP A 46 -13.15 13.32 -14.35
CA ASP A 46 -13.28 13.76 -15.75
C ASP A 46 -11.96 13.63 -16.54
N SER A 47 -10.83 13.86 -15.86
CA SER A 47 -9.49 13.75 -16.45
C SER A 47 -8.85 12.44 -16.07
N THR A 48 -8.84 11.47 -16.98
CA THR A 48 -8.21 10.17 -16.74
C THR A 48 -6.71 10.34 -16.48
N PRO A 49 -6.20 9.89 -15.32
CA PRO A 49 -4.79 9.94 -15.00
C PRO A 49 -3.97 9.12 -16.00
N GLU A 50 -2.83 9.67 -16.42
CA GLU A 50 -1.91 9.02 -17.33
C GLU A 50 -1.03 7.98 -16.64
N VAL A 51 -0.84 8.15 -15.33
CA VAL A 51 0.06 7.34 -14.50
C VAL A 51 -0.58 7.16 -13.11
N LEU A 52 -0.52 5.92 -12.60
CA LEU A 52 -0.79 5.62 -11.20
C LEU A 52 0.53 5.43 -10.43
N VAL A 53 0.70 6.15 -9.33
CA VAL A 53 1.83 5.97 -8.43
C VAL A 53 1.35 5.20 -7.19
N SER A 54 1.87 4.00 -6.98
CA SER A 54 1.74 3.28 -5.72
C SER A 54 2.81 3.78 -4.75
N SER A 55 2.41 4.64 -3.81
CA SER A 55 3.29 5.16 -2.78
C SER A 55 3.31 4.24 -1.55
N TYR A 56 4.50 4.02 -1.00
CA TYR A 56 4.72 3.16 0.15
C TYR A 56 5.55 3.92 1.20
N HIS A 57 5.36 3.65 2.48
CA HIS A 57 6.28 4.21 3.48
C HIS A 57 7.70 3.69 3.19
N GLY A 58 8.67 4.60 3.13
CA GLY A 58 10.07 4.27 2.88
C GLY A 58 10.70 3.53 4.04
N VAL A 59 11.80 2.81 3.75
CA VAL A 59 12.64 2.21 4.77
C VAL A 59 14.11 2.46 4.44
N PRO A 60 15.00 2.50 5.44
CA PRO A 60 16.43 2.49 5.20
C PRO A 60 16.84 1.34 4.28
N LYS A 61 17.66 1.62 3.28
CA LYS A 61 18.10 0.63 2.29
C LYS A 61 18.83 -0.55 2.92
N ARG A 62 19.48 -0.35 4.08
CA ARG A 62 20.11 -1.44 4.82
C ARG A 62 19.11 -2.54 5.23
N PHE A 63 17.84 -2.23 5.51
CA PHE A 63 16.85 -3.25 5.90
C PHE A 63 16.66 -4.27 4.79
N LEU A 64 16.58 -3.82 3.53
CA LEU A 64 16.54 -4.70 2.37
C LEU A 64 17.79 -5.61 2.32
N HIS A 65 18.98 -5.05 2.55
CA HIS A 65 20.23 -5.81 2.55
C HIS A 65 20.39 -6.76 3.74
N GLU A 66 19.75 -6.44 4.87
CA GLU A 66 19.67 -7.27 6.08
C GLU A 66 18.61 -8.39 5.96
N GLY A 67 17.82 -8.39 4.87
CA GLY A 67 16.85 -9.44 4.56
C GLY A 67 15.40 -9.10 4.89
N ASP A 68 15.09 -7.84 5.18
CA ASP A 68 13.70 -7.40 5.32
C ASP A 68 12.96 -7.54 3.97
N PRO A 69 11.84 -8.27 3.91
CA PRO A 69 11.14 -8.52 2.66
C PRO A 69 10.28 -7.34 2.18
N TYR A 70 10.07 -6.31 3.01
CA TYR A 70 9.09 -5.26 2.79
C TYR A 70 9.21 -4.59 1.41
N TYR A 71 10.40 -4.13 1.03
CA TYR A 71 10.61 -3.52 -0.28
C TYR A 71 10.19 -4.44 -1.43
N CYS A 72 10.61 -5.70 -1.39
CA CYS A 72 10.24 -6.69 -2.40
C CYS A 72 8.73 -6.96 -2.44
N GLN A 73 8.07 -6.94 -1.28
CA GLN A 73 6.62 -7.08 -1.19
C GLN A 73 5.91 -5.86 -1.80
N CYS A 74 6.34 -4.63 -1.52
CA CYS A 74 5.80 -3.41 -2.14
C CYS A 74 5.89 -3.45 -3.67
N ILE A 75 7.07 -3.77 -4.22
CA ILE A 75 7.26 -3.89 -5.68
C ILE A 75 6.35 -4.98 -6.26
N LYS A 76 6.20 -6.09 -5.54
CA LYS A 76 5.33 -7.19 -5.96
C LYS A 76 3.85 -6.82 -5.90
N THR A 77 3.40 -6.09 -4.88
CA THR A 77 2.03 -5.57 -4.77
C THR A 77 1.68 -4.69 -5.95
N THR A 78 2.56 -3.74 -6.31
CA THR A 78 2.35 -2.86 -7.47
C THR A 78 2.20 -3.66 -8.76
N ARG A 79 3.06 -4.66 -8.97
CA ARG A 79 2.98 -5.54 -10.14
C ARG A 79 1.65 -6.32 -10.18
N LEU A 80 1.24 -6.90 -9.05
CA LEU A 80 0.01 -7.69 -8.95
C LEU A 80 -1.24 -6.81 -9.12
N LEU A 81 -1.22 -5.58 -8.61
CA LEU A 81 -2.29 -4.61 -8.83
C LEU A 81 -2.43 -4.27 -10.31
N ARG A 82 -1.31 -3.99 -11.00
CA ARG A 82 -1.29 -3.76 -12.46
C ARG A 82 -1.88 -4.94 -13.23
N GLU A 83 -1.45 -6.15 -12.90
CA GLU A 83 -1.95 -7.38 -13.52
C GLU A 83 -3.47 -7.55 -13.27
N ARG A 84 -3.93 -7.27 -12.04
CA ARG A 84 -5.35 -7.35 -11.69
C ARG A 84 -6.22 -6.32 -12.41
N LEU A 85 -5.66 -5.13 -12.68
CA LEU A 85 -6.29 -4.08 -13.45
C LEU A 85 -6.28 -4.36 -14.97
N GLY A 86 -5.43 -5.28 -15.42
CA GLY A 86 -5.24 -5.58 -16.85
C GLY A 86 -4.52 -4.46 -17.59
N TRP A 87 -3.67 -3.69 -16.90
CA TRP A 87 -2.97 -2.55 -17.48
C TRP A 87 -1.58 -2.93 -18.01
N GLU A 88 -1.12 -2.18 -19.00
CA GLU A 88 0.18 -2.37 -19.65
C GLU A 88 1.36 -2.10 -18.70
N GLU A 89 2.51 -2.68 -19.00
CA GLU A 89 3.74 -2.40 -18.25
C GLU A 89 4.08 -0.90 -18.31
N GLY A 90 4.49 -0.32 -17.18
CA GLY A 90 4.77 1.13 -17.07
C GLY A 90 3.55 2.03 -16.85
N SER A 91 2.34 1.49 -16.65
CA SER A 91 1.17 2.30 -16.27
C SER A 91 1.09 2.58 -14.76
N ILE A 92 1.72 1.73 -13.94
CA ILE A 92 1.80 1.86 -12.49
C ILE A 92 3.26 1.82 -12.05
N HIS A 93 3.67 2.79 -11.23
CA HIS A 93 5.02 2.86 -10.68
C HIS A 93 5.00 2.81 -9.16
N SER A 94 6.04 2.21 -8.58
CA SER A 94 6.24 2.25 -7.12
C SER A 94 7.13 3.44 -6.76
N ALA A 95 6.76 4.16 -5.72
CA ALA A 95 7.59 5.17 -5.09
C ALA A 95 7.48 5.05 -3.56
N PHE A 96 8.40 5.67 -2.84
CA PHE A 96 8.51 5.58 -1.40
C PHE A 96 8.43 6.96 -0.76
N GLN A 97 7.69 7.11 0.32
CA GLN A 97 7.46 8.38 1.01
C GLN A 97 8.06 8.34 2.42
N SER A 98 7.97 9.44 3.16
CA SER A 98 8.32 9.51 4.58
C SER A 98 9.79 9.17 4.86
N GLN A 99 10.72 9.69 4.04
CA GLN A 99 12.16 9.57 4.30
C GLN A 99 12.57 10.48 5.46
N PHE A 100 13.28 9.90 6.44
CA PHE A 100 13.80 10.64 7.59
C PHE A 100 15.31 10.44 7.77
N GLY A 101 16.00 11.54 8.06
CA GLY A 101 17.42 11.52 8.38
C GLY A 101 18.35 11.30 7.18
N PRO A 102 19.67 11.20 7.43
CA PRO A 102 20.69 11.28 6.39
C PRO A 102 21.08 9.92 5.76
N GLU A 103 20.51 8.80 6.21
CA GLU A 103 20.81 7.48 5.66
C GLU A 103 20.28 7.35 4.22
N GLU A 104 20.77 6.36 3.46
CA GLU A 104 20.20 6.01 2.15
C GLU A 104 18.91 5.20 2.34
N TRP A 105 17.84 5.61 1.66
CA TRP A 105 16.53 4.96 1.71
C TRP A 105 16.22 4.24 0.39
N VAL A 106 15.28 3.30 0.44
CA VAL A 106 14.69 2.76 -0.79
C VAL A 106 13.99 3.87 -1.57
N GLY A 107 14.01 3.79 -2.89
CA GLY A 107 13.48 4.83 -3.76
C GLY A 107 12.81 4.28 -5.03
N PRO A 108 12.31 5.18 -5.90
CA PRO A 108 12.45 6.64 -5.82
C PRO A 108 11.59 7.29 -4.71
N GLN A 109 11.95 8.50 -4.27
CA GLN A 109 11.12 9.27 -3.34
C GLN A 109 9.86 9.79 -4.04
N THR A 110 8.69 9.65 -3.41
CA THR A 110 7.39 9.95 -4.03
C THR A 110 7.29 11.42 -4.40
N VAL A 111 7.69 12.32 -3.50
CA VAL A 111 7.68 13.77 -3.71
C VAL A 111 8.51 14.20 -4.92
N ASP A 112 9.70 13.59 -5.11
CA ASP A 112 10.57 13.87 -6.25
C ASP A 112 10.05 13.23 -7.53
N TYR A 113 9.52 12.00 -7.41
CA TYR A 113 9.05 11.23 -8.54
C TYR A 113 7.83 11.86 -9.20
N VAL A 114 6.85 12.36 -8.43
CA VAL A 114 5.69 13.05 -9.01
C VAL A 114 6.11 14.36 -9.69
N ALA A 115 7.02 15.13 -9.10
CA ALA A 115 7.55 16.33 -9.74
C ALA A 115 8.25 16.01 -11.06
N GLU A 116 8.99 14.90 -11.11
CA GLU A 116 9.63 14.44 -12.34
C GLU A 116 8.60 14.03 -13.41
N LEU A 117 7.52 13.33 -13.04
CA LEU A 117 6.42 13.01 -13.96
C LEU A 117 5.82 14.29 -14.58
N ALA A 118 5.59 15.32 -13.75
CA ALA A 118 5.09 16.61 -14.24
C ALA A 118 6.06 17.28 -15.24
N ARG A 119 7.37 17.27 -14.93
CA ARG A 119 8.42 17.81 -15.83
C ARG A 119 8.52 17.03 -17.15
N GLN A 120 8.21 15.74 -17.13
CA GLN A 120 8.11 14.89 -18.32
C GLN A 120 6.82 15.12 -19.13
N GLY A 121 5.96 16.03 -18.68
CA GLY A 121 4.73 16.42 -19.37
C GLY A 121 3.50 15.64 -18.95
N LYS A 122 3.56 14.80 -17.90
CA LYS A 122 2.38 14.15 -17.33
C LYS A 122 1.53 15.17 -16.60
N LYS A 123 0.31 15.39 -17.08
CA LYS A 123 -0.59 16.44 -16.59
C LYS A 123 -1.56 15.93 -15.54
N HIS A 124 -1.95 14.67 -15.65
CA HIS A 124 -2.92 14.07 -14.74
C HIS A 124 -2.33 12.80 -14.15
N ILE A 125 -2.20 12.73 -12.82
CA ILE A 125 -1.72 11.53 -12.12
C ILE A 125 -2.69 11.13 -11.01
N ALA A 126 -2.60 9.86 -10.62
CA ALA A 126 -3.22 9.37 -9.40
C ALA A 126 -2.18 8.76 -8.48
N VAL A 127 -2.43 8.82 -7.17
CA VAL A 127 -1.60 8.21 -6.13
C VAL A 127 -2.46 7.32 -5.24
N VAL A 128 -1.97 6.12 -4.92
CA VAL A 128 -2.60 5.16 -4.00
C VAL A 128 -1.55 4.64 -3.02
N SER A 129 -1.97 4.23 -1.82
CA SER A 129 -1.05 3.77 -0.75
C SER A 129 -1.36 2.35 -0.28
N PRO A 130 -0.97 1.30 -1.02
CA PRO A 130 -1.45 -0.06 -0.74
C PRO A 130 -0.96 -0.62 0.61
N ALA A 131 0.19 -0.17 1.11
CA ALA A 131 0.72 -0.65 2.40
C ALA A 131 -0.04 -0.09 3.63
N PHE A 132 -1.03 0.78 3.44
CA PHE A 132 -1.87 1.32 4.51
C PHE A 132 -3.31 0.79 4.37
N ALA A 133 -3.82 0.18 5.44
CA ALA A 133 -5.18 -0.35 5.48
C ALA A 133 -6.23 0.75 5.63
N ALA A 134 -5.88 1.84 6.33
CA ALA A 134 -6.74 2.97 6.60
C ALA A 134 -5.94 4.27 6.48
N ASP A 135 -6.65 5.37 6.22
CA ASP A 135 -6.04 6.69 6.14
C ASP A 135 -5.45 7.14 7.47
N CYS A 136 -4.31 7.82 7.38
CA CYS A 136 -3.54 8.32 8.51
C CYS A 136 -2.85 9.65 8.13
N VAL A 137 -2.03 10.18 9.03
CA VAL A 137 -1.31 11.45 8.79
C VAL A 137 -0.43 11.35 7.54
N GLU A 138 0.25 10.22 7.36
CA GLU A 138 1.11 9.92 6.22
C GLU A 138 0.34 9.84 4.89
N THR A 139 -0.98 9.66 4.90
CA THR A 139 -1.78 9.72 3.67
C THR A 139 -2.41 11.09 3.48
N LEU A 140 -3.13 11.58 4.48
CA LEU A 140 -3.91 12.81 4.35
C LEU A 140 -3.04 14.07 4.33
N GLU A 141 -1.97 14.15 5.13
CA GLU A 141 -1.11 15.34 5.15
C GLU A 141 0.04 15.18 4.12
N GLU A 142 0.78 14.07 4.13
CA GLU A 142 1.94 13.95 3.25
C GLU A 142 1.57 13.79 1.76
N ILE A 143 0.57 12.96 1.43
CA ILE A 143 0.20 12.74 0.03
C ILE A 143 -0.67 13.86 -0.50
N GLU A 144 -1.71 14.23 0.25
CA GLU A 144 -2.69 15.19 -0.24
C GLU A 144 -2.21 16.64 -0.18
N ASP A 145 -1.24 16.97 0.68
CA ASP A 145 -0.62 18.30 0.72
C ASP A 145 0.77 18.30 0.04
N GLU A 146 1.80 17.70 0.64
CA GLU A 146 3.19 17.88 0.19
C GLU A 146 3.46 17.29 -1.20
N ILE A 147 3.09 16.02 -1.42
CA ILE A 147 3.31 15.33 -2.71
C ILE A 147 2.44 15.97 -3.80
N ARG A 148 1.20 16.33 -3.47
CA ARG A 148 0.31 17.06 -4.38
C ARG A 148 0.91 18.40 -4.79
N GLU A 149 1.37 19.20 -3.83
CA GLU A 149 1.97 20.52 -4.09
C GLU A 149 3.21 20.40 -4.97
N SER A 150 4.05 19.40 -4.73
CA SER A 150 5.24 19.11 -5.54
C SER A 150 4.87 18.83 -7.02
N PHE A 151 3.85 18.01 -7.27
CA PHE A 151 3.36 17.70 -8.62
C PHE A 151 2.83 18.96 -9.33
N LEU A 152 1.94 19.71 -8.66
CA LEU A 152 1.31 20.89 -9.24
C LEU A 152 2.33 22.00 -9.50
N SER A 153 3.25 22.23 -8.57
CA SER A 153 4.32 23.24 -8.70
C SER A 153 5.31 22.91 -9.83
N ALA A 154 5.47 21.62 -10.16
CA ALA A 154 6.31 21.16 -11.26
C ALA A 154 5.62 21.21 -12.63
N GLY A 155 4.37 21.70 -12.72
CA GLY A 155 3.64 21.89 -13.97
C GLY A 155 2.60 20.81 -14.29
N GLY A 156 2.27 19.95 -13.32
CA GLY A 156 1.10 19.08 -13.35
C GLY A 156 -0.21 19.85 -13.21
N GLU A 157 -1.33 19.24 -13.61
CA GLU A 157 -2.64 19.90 -13.63
C GLU A 157 -3.66 19.22 -12.70
N THR A 158 -3.69 17.89 -12.67
CA THR A 158 -4.62 17.13 -11.82
C THR A 158 -3.88 16.08 -11.03
N PHE A 159 -4.05 16.15 -9.72
CA PHE A 159 -3.54 15.16 -8.78
C PHE A 159 -4.73 14.50 -8.09
N THR A 160 -4.86 13.19 -8.27
CA THR A 160 -5.94 12.40 -7.68
C THR A 160 -5.38 11.51 -6.59
N TYR A 161 -5.76 11.77 -5.34
CA TYR A 161 -5.50 10.81 -4.26
C TYR A 161 -6.60 9.74 -4.25
N ILE A 162 -6.20 8.48 -4.19
CA ILE A 162 -7.10 7.32 -4.00
C ILE A 162 -6.99 6.92 -2.54
N PRO A 163 -8.06 7.11 -1.74
CA PRO A 163 -8.05 6.78 -0.32
C PRO A 163 -7.61 5.34 -0.04
N CYS A 164 -7.09 5.11 1.16
CA CYS A 164 -6.88 3.77 1.66
C CYS A 164 -8.18 2.94 1.61
N LEU A 165 -8.05 1.62 1.72
CA LEU A 165 -9.20 0.74 1.64
C LEU A 165 -10.20 0.95 2.79
N ASN A 166 -9.75 1.52 3.92
CA ASN A 166 -10.60 1.93 5.05
C ASN A 166 -11.59 0.81 5.42
N ASP A 167 -12.87 1.15 5.53
CA ASP A 167 -13.97 0.28 5.91
C ASP A 167 -14.76 -0.27 4.70
N ARG A 168 -14.19 -0.23 3.48
CA ARG A 168 -14.85 -0.80 2.30
C ARG A 168 -15.27 -2.25 2.55
N ASP A 169 -16.49 -2.59 2.13
CA ASP A 169 -17.03 -3.94 2.30
C ASP A 169 -16.11 -5.01 1.72
N ASP A 170 -15.57 -4.81 0.52
CA ASP A 170 -14.66 -5.77 -0.13
C ASP A 170 -13.30 -5.93 0.61
N HIS A 171 -12.82 -4.88 1.25
CA HIS A 171 -11.64 -4.94 2.13
C HIS A 171 -11.93 -5.71 3.42
N ILE A 172 -13.06 -5.43 4.07
CA ILE A 172 -13.47 -6.17 5.27
C ILE A 172 -13.66 -7.65 4.95
N GLN A 173 -14.27 -8.00 3.81
CA GLN A 173 -14.38 -9.39 3.37
C GLN A 173 -13.00 -10.03 3.12
N ALA A 174 -12.04 -9.30 2.55
CA ALA A 174 -10.69 -9.80 2.37
C ALA A 174 -10.03 -10.13 3.72
N LEU A 175 -10.14 -9.24 4.72
CA LEU A 175 -9.61 -9.46 6.07
C LEU A 175 -10.27 -10.65 6.77
N LEU A 176 -11.60 -10.77 6.66
CA LEU A 176 -12.34 -11.91 7.21
C LEU A 176 -11.87 -13.22 6.60
N ALA A 177 -11.75 -13.32 5.27
CA ALA A 177 -11.28 -14.52 4.59
C ALA A 177 -9.86 -14.92 5.03
N ILE A 178 -8.96 -13.93 5.19
CA ILE A 178 -7.60 -14.17 5.70
C ILE A 178 -7.65 -14.72 7.13
N ILE A 179 -8.45 -14.10 8.00
CA ILE A 179 -8.61 -14.52 9.39
C ILE A 179 -9.21 -15.94 9.47
N GLU A 180 -10.23 -16.25 8.68
CA GLU A 180 -10.86 -17.57 8.64
C GLU A 180 -9.89 -18.65 8.20
N ASN A 181 -9.09 -18.39 7.15
CA ASN A 181 -8.02 -19.29 6.72
C ASN A 181 -7.01 -19.53 7.84
N GLU A 182 -6.54 -18.45 8.47
CA GLU A 182 -5.59 -18.53 9.58
C GLU A 182 -6.21 -19.12 10.85
N LEU A 183 -7.53 -19.17 11.01
CA LEU A 183 -8.20 -19.85 12.12
C LEU A 183 -8.57 -21.31 11.80
N GLY A 184 -8.20 -21.79 10.61
CA GLY A 184 -8.37 -23.18 10.20
C GLY A 184 -7.84 -24.16 11.25
N GLY A 185 -8.69 -25.11 11.64
CA GLY A 185 -8.41 -26.13 12.66
C GLY A 185 -8.57 -25.67 14.12
N TRP A 186 -8.80 -24.38 14.38
CA TRP A 186 -9.23 -23.88 15.70
C TRP A 186 -10.74 -23.72 15.76
N LEU A 187 -11.32 -23.23 14.67
CA LEU A 187 -12.75 -23.25 14.46
C LEU A 187 -13.13 -24.67 14.02
N SER A 188 -14.01 -25.33 14.78
CA SER A 188 -14.75 -26.46 14.21
C SER A 188 -15.61 -25.93 13.06
N PRO A 189 -15.83 -26.68 11.97
CA PRO A 189 -16.90 -26.32 11.06
C PRO A 189 -18.16 -26.16 11.92
N LEU A 190 -18.77 -24.96 11.88
CA LEU A 190 -20.05 -24.74 12.52
C LEU A 190 -20.95 -25.86 12.03
N ALA A 191 -21.46 -26.69 12.95
CA ALA A 191 -22.44 -27.69 12.59
C ALA A 191 -23.61 -26.94 11.93
N GLU A 192 -23.88 -27.26 10.67
CA GLU A 192 -25.07 -26.80 9.95
C GLU A 192 -26.37 -27.18 10.69
#